data_AF-A0A662X9U8-F1
#
_entry.id   AF-A0A662X9U8-F1
#
_cell.length_a   1.000
_cell.length_b   1.000
_cell.length_c   1.000
_cell.angle_alpha   90.00
_cell.angle_beta   90.00
_cell.angle_gamma   90.00
#
_symmetry.space_group_name_H-M   'P 1'
#
loop_
_entity.id
_entity.type
_entity.pdbx_description
1 polymer ?
#
loop_
_entity_poly.entity_id
_entity_poly.type
_entity_poly.pdbx_seq_one_letter_code
_entity_poly.pdbx_strand_id
1 'polypeptide(L)'
;MSMLRPETLQVVAQSLGLDDLSPTCVQELLPEVELRVREVIQDALKFQRHSRRAQLDPTHINQALQARNLESLYGFTAPGAVKYRQCEERETLFFAEDEELELAEVLNAPLGQIPLQPMLNVHWLAVDGVQPLIPENESIEDDSTCHTSIKDEAFVNSVDRKPLVKHVLTEEMQLYYTKVTEAVKSDDFELQRAAFSSLARDPGIHQLLPYFSRFIYEEVKHSNHDLSLLFSLMRACRCLLVNQNLHVELYVSSEGYWPSSLLLAHPLPSNWLHQLIPAILTCVLGKQLCENPADDHWALRKYAAQLVAQICERYGETYANIQARVSKTYHKAITDPVSLDRGASPSLSPPALQDIVTLLYDAFGESLLPYIRPEQPTSMLDLCL
;
A
#
# COMPACT_ATOMS: atom_id res chain seq x y z
N MET A 1 -16.64 49.45 9.96
CA MET A 1 -15.96 50.34 9.00
C MET A 1 -15.74 49.54 7.75
N SER A 2 -16.30 49.97 6.63
CA SER A 2 -16.07 49.29 5.36
C SER A 2 -14.62 49.46 4.93
N MET A 3 -14.08 48.43 4.26
CA MET A 3 -12.71 48.44 3.74
C MET A 3 -12.58 49.17 2.40
N LEU A 4 -13.70 49.45 1.73
CA LEU A 4 -13.72 50.13 0.43
C LEU A 4 -13.56 51.64 0.61
N ARG A 5 -12.80 52.28 -0.29
CA ARG A 5 -12.64 53.73 -0.30
C ARG A 5 -13.92 54.38 -0.83
N PRO A 6 -14.44 55.46 -0.22
CA PRO A 6 -15.65 56.14 -0.70
C PRO A 6 -15.49 56.73 -2.12
N GLU A 7 -14.25 57.01 -2.51
CA GLU A 7 -13.86 57.48 -3.85
C GLU A 7 -14.29 56.50 -4.96
N THR A 8 -14.33 55.18 -4.70
CA THR A 8 -14.69 54.20 -5.73
C THR A 8 -16.14 54.36 -6.20
N LEU A 9 -17.06 54.63 -5.26
CA LEU A 9 -18.46 54.88 -5.59
C LEU A 9 -18.65 56.22 -6.32
N GLN A 10 -17.86 57.24 -5.95
CA GLN A 10 -17.90 58.53 -6.64
C GLN A 10 -17.44 58.40 -8.10
N VAL A 11 -16.38 57.63 -8.37
CA VAL A 11 -15.90 57.37 -9.74
C VAL A 11 -16.96 56.63 -10.56
N VAL A 12 -17.62 55.61 -9.98
CA VAL A 12 -18.71 54.89 -10.66
C VAL A 12 -19.89 55.83 -10.93
N ALA A 13 -20.26 56.70 -10.00
CA ALA A 13 -21.33 57.66 -10.19
C ALA A 13 -21.03 58.69 -11.28
N GLN A 14 -19.80 59.21 -11.32
CA GLN A 14 -19.34 60.11 -12.39
C GLN A 14 -19.37 59.42 -13.76
N SER A 15 -19.05 58.11 -13.84
CA SER A 15 -19.17 57.35 -15.09
C SER A 15 -20.61 57.24 -15.61
N LEU A 16 -21.60 57.36 -14.70
CA LEU A 16 -23.03 57.40 -15.02
C LEU A 16 -23.53 58.83 -15.28
N GLY A 17 -22.68 59.86 -15.18
CA GLY A 17 -23.03 61.27 -15.34
C GLY A 17 -23.62 61.93 -14.10
N LEU A 18 -23.40 61.37 -12.90
CA LEU A 18 -23.79 61.96 -11.61
C LEU A 18 -22.58 62.64 -10.97
N ASP A 19 -22.54 63.97 -11.02
CA ASP A 19 -21.36 64.75 -10.58
C ASP A 19 -21.22 64.81 -9.03
N ASP A 20 -22.33 64.99 -8.31
CA ASP A 20 -22.32 65.16 -6.84
C ASP A 20 -23.23 64.14 -6.13
N LEU A 21 -22.62 63.11 -5.55
CA LEU A 21 -23.30 62.18 -4.63
C LEU A 21 -23.22 62.70 -3.19
N SER A 22 -24.34 62.69 -2.46
CA SER A 22 -24.34 63.09 -1.06
C SER A 22 -23.47 62.14 -0.22
N PRO A 23 -22.68 62.66 0.74
CA PRO A 23 -21.77 61.83 1.53
C PRO A 23 -22.50 60.83 2.43
N THR A 24 -23.76 61.11 2.79
CA THR A 24 -24.62 60.21 3.55
C THR A 24 -25.01 58.97 2.73
N CYS A 25 -25.35 59.14 1.45
CA CYS A 25 -25.68 58.00 0.57
C CYS A 25 -24.47 57.10 0.35
N VAL A 26 -23.27 57.68 0.22
CA VAL A 26 -22.02 56.91 0.09
C VAL A 26 -21.76 56.08 1.36
N GLN A 27 -22.01 56.64 2.55
CA GLN A 27 -21.81 55.92 3.82
C GLN A 27 -22.79 54.75 4.01
N GLU A 28 -24.00 54.84 3.47
CA GLU A 28 -25.01 53.77 3.56
C GLU A 28 -24.83 52.67 2.50
N LEU A 29 -24.47 53.04 1.25
CA LEU A 29 -24.39 52.10 0.14
C LEU A 29 -23.11 51.25 0.16
N LEU A 30 -22.00 51.83 0.59
CA LEU A 30 -20.70 51.18 0.65
C LEU A 30 -20.66 49.89 1.52
N PRO A 31 -21.23 49.83 2.74
CA PRO A 31 -21.31 48.58 3.50
C PRO A 31 -22.22 47.53 2.86
N GLU A 32 -23.26 47.94 2.13
CA GLU A 32 -24.16 47.01 1.43
C GLU A 32 -23.46 46.33 0.24
N VAL A 33 -22.70 47.10 -0.55
CA VAL A 33 -21.87 46.56 -1.64
C VAL A 33 -20.84 45.58 -1.10
N GLU A 34 -20.15 45.92 -0.01
CA GLU A 34 -19.16 45.04 0.60
C GLU A 34 -19.80 43.72 1.10
N LEU A 35 -21.00 43.80 1.71
CA LEU A 35 -21.74 42.63 2.13
C LEU A 35 -22.07 41.73 0.94
N ARG A 36 -22.52 42.30 -0.19
CA ARG A 36 -22.84 41.55 -1.41
C ARG A 36 -21.62 40.87 -2.02
N VAL A 37 -20.47 41.54 -2.03
CA VAL A 37 -19.21 40.95 -2.49
C VAL A 37 -18.78 39.80 -1.59
N ARG A 38 -18.82 39.98 -0.27
CA ARG A 38 -18.47 38.92 0.70
C ARG A 38 -19.37 37.69 0.54
N GLU A 39 -20.65 37.92 0.35
CA GLU A 39 -21.65 36.89 0.09
C GLU A 39 -21.33 36.05 -1.16
N VAL A 40 -20.98 36.69 -2.29
CA VAL A 40 -20.57 35.99 -3.52
C VAL A 40 -19.27 35.20 -3.29
N ILE A 41 -18.29 35.79 -2.61
CA ILE A 41 -17.01 35.13 -2.29
C ILE A 41 -17.24 33.90 -1.40
N GLN A 42 -18.11 34.00 -0.40
CA GLN A 42 -18.43 32.86 0.47
C GLN A 42 -19.03 31.69 -0.32
N ASP A 43 -19.90 31.97 -1.29
CA ASP A 43 -20.47 30.93 -2.14
C ASP A 43 -19.42 30.37 -3.11
N ALA A 44 -18.54 31.21 -3.67
CA ALA A 44 -17.43 30.78 -4.51
C ALA A 44 -16.44 29.87 -3.75
N LEU A 45 -16.16 30.16 -2.47
CA LEU A 45 -15.34 29.30 -1.61
C LEU A 45 -16.00 27.92 -1.36
N LYS A 46 -17.33 27.83 -1.34
CA LYS A 46 -18.02 26.53 -1.28
C LYS A 46 -17.76 25.74 -2.56
N PHE A 47 -17.92 26.36 -3.73
CA PHE A 47 -17.61 25.72 -5.02
C PHE A 47 -16.15 25.28 -5.11
N GLN A 48 -15.20 26.10 -4.62
CA GLN A 48 -13.78 25.76 -4.56
C GLN A 48 -13.50 24.52 -3.69
N ARG A 49 -14.13 24.44 -2.50
CA ARG A 49 -13.99 23.26 -1.62
C ARG A 49 -14.57 22.01 -2.27
N HIS A 50 -15.71 22.15 -2.96
CA HIS A 50 -16.33 21.05 -3.69
C HIS A 50 -15.52 20.61 -4.91
N SER A 51 -14.77 21.52 -5.56
CA SER A 51 -13.86 21.19 -6.67
C SER A 51 -12.52 20.59 -6.22
N ARG A 52 -12.26 20.52 -4.91
CA ARG A 52 -11.00 20.02 -4.30
C ARG A 52 -9.75 20.76 -4.78
N ARG A 53 -9.90 22.04 -5.16
CA ARG A 53 -8.76 22.90 -5.54
C ARG A 53 -8.35 23.79 -4.38
N ALA A 54 -7.05 24.01 -4.20
CA ALA A 54 -6.53 24.89 -3.16
C ALA A 54 -6.69 26.39 -3.49
N GLN A 55 -6.76 26.73 -4.79
CA GLN A 55 -6.87 28.11 -5.28
C GLN A 55 -8.28 28.43 -5.78
N LEU A 56 -8.70 29.68 -5.60
CA LEU A 56 -10.00 30.19 -6.04
C LEU A 56 -9.94 30.68 -7.48
N ASP A 57 -10.38 29.83 -8.41
CA ASP A 57 -10.48 30.18 -9.83
C ASP A 57 -11.71 31.07 -10.18
N PRO A 58 -11.63 31.88 -11.26
CA PRO A 58 -12.76 32.71 -11.74
C PRO A 58 -13.99 31.89 -12.14
N THR A 59 -13.81 30.62 -12.49
CA THR A 59 -14.91 29.68 -12.75
C THR A 59 -15.79 29.46 -11.52
N HIS A 60 -15.21 29.44 -10.31
CA HIS A 60 -15.96 29.29 -9.06
C HIS A 60 -16.80 30.53 -8.76
N ILE A 61 -16.28 31.73 -9.07
CA ILE A 61 -17.01 32.99 -8.91
C ILE A 61 -18.18 33.04 -9.90
N ASN A 62 -17.96 32.66 -11.16
CA ASN A 62 -19.03 32.60 -12.16
C ASN A 62 -20.14 31.60 -11.78
N GLN A 63 -19.79 30.46 -11.17
CA GLN A 63 -20.78 29.52 -10.61
C GLN A 63 -21.54 30.13 -9.43
N ALA A 64 -20.89 30.90 -8.57
CA ALA A 64 -21.52 31.60 -7.46
C ALA A 64 -22.48 32.71 -7.94
N LEU A 65 -22.12 33.45 -8.99
CA LEU A 65 -23.00 34.45 -9.60
C LEU A 65 -24.24 33.79 -10.21
N GLN A 66 -24.06 32.71 -10.97
CA GLN A 66 -25.17 31.94 -11.54
C GLN A 66 -26.11 31.36 -10.47
N ALA A 67 -25.55 30.84 -9.38
CA ALA A 67 -26.36 30.32 -8.26
C ALA A 67 -27.23 31.39 -7.59
N ARG A 68 -26.82 32.66 -7.68
CA ARG A 68 -27.56 33.83 -7.17
C ARG A 68 -28.46 34.48 -8.22
N ASN A 69 -28.58 33.90 -9.42
CA ASN A 69 -29.28 34.48 -10.56
C ASN A 69 -28.72 35.86 -10.98
N LEU A 70 -27.41 36.06 -10.81
CA LEU A 70 -26.68 37.22 -11.33
C LEU A 70 -26.03 36.89 -12.66
N GLU A 71 -25.78 37.92 -13.47
CA GLU A 71 -25.08 37.80 -14.74
C GLU A 71 -23.64 37.31 -14.53
N SER A 72 -23.18 36.39 -15.38
CA SER A 72 -21.81 35.89 -15.33
C SER A 72 -20.83 36.86 -15.96
N LEU A 73 -19.65 37.00 -15.36
CA LEU A 73 -18.59 37.87 -15.87
C LEU A 73 -17.79 37.14 -16.95
N TYR A 74 -17.81 37.69 -18.17
CA TYR A 74 -17.06 37.20 -19.32
C TYR A 74 -15.68 37.85 -19.42
N GLY A 75 -14.73 37.18 -20.08
CA GLY A 75 -13.37 37.72 -20.32
C GLY A 75 -12.31 37.35 -19.28
N PHE A 76 -12.69 36.68 -18.17
CA PHE A 76 -11.76 36.35 -17.07
C PHE A 76 -11.29 34.89 -17.05
N THR A 77 -11.55 34.10 -18.09
CA THR A 77 -11.17 32.68 -18.16
C THR A 77 -9.86 32.43 -18.92
N ALA A 78 -9.31 33.45 -19.57
CA ALA A 78 -8.07 33.32 -20.33
C ALA A 78 -6.86 33.13 -19.38
N PRO A 79 -5.87 32.32 -19.76
CA PRO A 79 -4.63 32.20 -19.01
C PRO A 79 -3.83 33.50 -19.10
N GLY A 80 -3.74 34.22 -17.98
CA GLY A 80 -3.01 35.48 -17.88
C GLY A 80 -3.58 36.36 -16.76
N ALA A 81 -2.69 37.03 -16.02
CA ALA A 81 -3.13 38.03 -15.05
C ALA A 81 -3.39 39.36 -15.77
N VAL A 82 -4.50 40.02 -15.45
CA VAL A 82 -4.77 41.39 -15.93
C VAL A 82 -3.69 42.30 -15.36
N LYS A 83 -2.97 43.01 -16.25
CA LYS A 83 -1.99 44.02 -15.86
C LYS A 83 -2.73 45.35 -15.64
N TYR A 84 -2.45 46.00 -14.51
CA TYR A 84 -3.00 47.30 -14.19
C TYR A 84 -1.90 48.35 -14.29
N ARG A 85 -2.16 49.43 -15.03
CA ARG A 85 -1.26 50.57 -15.18
C ARG A 85 -1.79 51.78 -14.41
N GLN A 86 -0.88 52.49 -13.75
CA GLN A 86 -1.21 53.70 -12.99
C GLN A 86 -1.33 54.89 -13.94
N CYS A 87 -2.31 55.76 -13.70
CA CYS A 87 -2.51 56.98 -14.49
C CYS A 87 -1.52 58.07 -14.06
N GLU A 88 -0.89 58.75 -15.03
CA GLU A 88 0.17 59.74 -14.75
C GLU A 88 -0.35 61.03 -14.09
N GLU A 89 -1.62 61.39 -14.33
CA GLU A 89 -2.22 62.63 -13.83
C GLU A 89 -2.83 62.52 -12.42
N ARG A 90 -3.15 61.30 -11.98
CA ARG A 90 -3.78 61.02 -10.67
C ARG A 90 -3.23 59.72 -10.09
N GLU A 91 -2.40 59.85 -9.05
CA GLU A 91 -1.68 58.72 -8.42
C GLU A 91 -2.60 57.60 -7.87
N THR A 92 -3.89 57.87 -7.62
CA THR A 92 -4.83 56.89 -7.06
C THR A 92 -5.63 56.10 -8.10
N LEU A 93 -5.51 56.44 -9.38
CA LEU A 93 -6.28 55.80 -10.45
C LEU A 93 -5.42 54.76 -11.19
N PHE A 94 -5.99 53.56 -11.31
CA PHE A 94 -5.43 52.44 -12.06
C PHE A 94 -6.42 52.04 -13.14
N PHE A 95 -5.92 51.73 -14.33
CA PHE A 95 -6.71 51.21 -15.44
C PHE A 95 -6.12 49.87 -15.93
N ALA A 96 -6.97 49.03 -16.52
CA ALA A 96 -6.52 47.77 -17.12
C ALA A 96 -5.76 48.09 -18.41
N GLU A 97 -4.56 47.52 -18.56
CA GLU A 97 -3.77 47.65 -19.79
C GLU A 97 -4.27 46.62 -20.81
N ASP A 98 -5.00 47.11 -21.81
CA ASP A 98 -5.51 46.32 -22.93
C ASP A 98 -4.66 46.61 -24.18
N GLU A 99 -3.74 45.69 -24.50
CA GLU A 99 -2.95 45.75 -25.72
C GLU A 99 -3.81 45.34 -26.93
N GLU A 100 -3.89 46.20 -27.95
CA GLU A 100 -4.57 45.87 -29.20
C GLU A 100 -3.72 44.87 -30.00
N LEU A 101 -4.29 43.70 -30.29
CA LEU A 101 -3.64 42.64 -31.08
C LEU A 101 -4.20 42.59 -32.49
N GLU A 102 -3.33 42.41 -33.49
CA GLU A 102 -3.77 42.22 -34.86
C GLU A 102 -4.39 40.83 -35.05
N LEU A 103 -5.53 40.75 -35.75
CA LEU A 103 -6.23 39.48 -36.00
C LEU A 103 -5.35 38.46 -36.74
N ALA A 104 -4.46 38.93 -37.62
CA ALA A 104 -3.54 38.08 -38.35
C ALA A 104 -2.54 37.37 -37.43
N GLU A 105 -2.11 38.01 -36.34
CA GLU A 105 -1.19 37.42 -35.37
C GLU A 105 -1.87 36.30 -34.58
N VAL A 106 -3.12 36.51 -34.17
CA VAL A 106 -3.92 35.50 -33.45
C VAL A 106 -4.19 34.28 -34.34
N LEU A 107 -4.50 34.49 -35.62
CA LEU A 107 -4.76 33.40 -36.57
C LEU A 107 -3.50 32.58 -36.89
N ASN A 108 -2.33 33.22 -36.90
CA ASN A 108 -1.05 32.57 -37.18
C ASN A 108 -0.36 32.02 -35.91
N ALA A 109 -0.96 32.21 -34.73
CA ALA A 109 -0.41 31.72 -33.48
C ALA A 109 -0.36 30.18 -33.47
N PRO A 110 0.75 29.56 -33.02
CA PRO A 110 0.86 28.12 -32.95
C PRO A 110 -0.12 27.55 -31.92
N LEU A 111 -0.64 26.35 -32.20
CA LEU A 111 -1.50 25.63 -31.28
C LEU A 111 -0.73 25.24 -30.02
N GLY A 112 -1.38 25.32 -28.86
CA GLY A 112 -0.82 24.88 -27.59
C GLY A 112 -0.56 23.36 -27.54
N GLN A 113 0.32 22.94 -26.65
CA GLN A 113 0.57 21.52 -26.41
C GLN A 113 -0.60 20.89 -25.65
N ILE A 114 -1.04 19.72 -26.10
CA ILE A 114 -2.12 18.97 -25.47
C ILE A 114 -1.51 18.09 -24.37
N PRO A 115 -2.00 18.15 -23.12
CA PRO A 115 -1.51 17.28 -22.07
C PRO A 115 -1.88 15.81 -22.34
N LEU A 116 -1.11 14.90 -21.76
CA LEU A 116 -1.41 13.47 -21.80
C LEU A 116 -2.72 13.16 -21.06
N GLN A 117 -3.37 12.07 -21.46
CA GLN A 117 -4.57 11.59 -20.78
C GLN A 117 -4.25 11.21 -19.32
N PRO A 118 -5.12 11.53 -18.35
CA PRO A 118 -4.89 11.16 -16.96
C PRO A 118 -4.80 9.64 -16.79
N MET A 119 -3.73 9.17 -16.14
CA MET A 119 -3.50 7.77 -15.77
C MET A 119 -3.29 7.65 -14.26
N LEU A 120 -3.69 6.52 -13.69
CA LEU A 120 -3.52 6.23 -12.26
C LEU A 120 -2.28 5.36 -12.03
N ASN A 121 -1.34 5.87 -11.24
CA ASN A 121 -0.21 5.10 -10.74
C ASN A 121 -0.43 4.80 -9.26
N VAL A 122 -0.41 3.52 -8.88
CA VAL A 122 -0.66 3.07 -7.51
C VAL A 122 0.66 2.62 -6.88
N HIS A 123 0.92 3.08 -5.65
CA HIS A 123 2.07 2.66 -4.85
C HIS A 123 1.64 2.48 -3.38
N TRP A 124 2.50 1.84 -2.59
CA TRP A 124 2.27 1.66 -1.16
C TRP A 124 2.71 2.90 -0.37
N LEU A 125 1.74 3.59 0.23
CA LEU A 125 2.01 4.72 1.13
C LEU A 125 2.49 4.26 2.51
N ALA A 126 1.90 3.19 3.06
CA ALA A 126 2.26 2.68 4.38
C ALA A 126 2.08 1.16 4.47
N VAL A 127 3.01 0.53 5.18
CA VAL A 127 3.07 -0.91 5.45
C VAL A 127 3.24 -1.07 6.96
N ASP A 128 2.23 -1.62 7.64
CA ASP A 128 2.15 -1.74 9.11
C ASP A 128 2.42 -0.41 9.85
N GLY A 129 1.90 0.69 9.28
CA GLY A 129 2.05 2.04 9.84
C GLY A 129 3.42 2.68 9.58
N VAL A 130 4.32 2.00 8.86
CA VAL A 130 5.62 2.55 8.44
C VAL A 130 5.56 2.89 6.95
N GLN A 131 5.94 4.11 6.59
CA GLN A 131 6.04 4.53 5.20
C GLN A 131 7.30 3.92 4.57
N PRO A 132 7.19 3.13 3.49
CA PRO A 132 8.35 2.57 2.81
C PRO A 132 9.10 3.67 2.05
N LEU A 133 10.43 3.59 2.00
CA LEU A 133 11.29 4.54 1.29
C LEU A 133 11.32 4.21 -0.21
N ILE A 134 10.23 4.54 -0.90
CA ILE A 134 10.05 4.41 -2.35
C ILE A 134 10.15 5.83 -2.95
N PRO A 135 10.70 6.06 -4.16
CA PRO A 135 10.79 7.39 -4.78
C PRO A 135 9.49 8.21 -4.80
N GLU A 136 8.31 7.58 -4.82
CA GLU A 136 7.02 8.26 -4.76
C GLU A 136 6.65 8.77 -3.36
N ASN A 137 7.27 8.25 -2.31
CA ASN A 137 7.04 8.65 -0.91
C ASN A 137 8.02 9.74 -0.48
N GLU A 138 7.51 10.75 0.22
CA GLU A 138 8.32 11.84 0.76
C GLU A 138 9.31 11.34 1.83
N SER A 139 10.54 11.84 1.80
CA SER A 139 11.52 11.60 2.86
C SER A 139 11.17 12.44 4.09
N ILE A 140 11.03 11.78 5.24
CA ILE A 140 10.74 12.44 6.55
C ILE A 140 11.85 13.42 6.97
N GLU A 141 13.02 13.40 6.31
CA GLU A 141 14.11 14.36 6.56
C GLU A 141 13.76 15.80 6.13
N ASP A 142 12.74 15.99 5.29
CA ASP A 142 12.37 17.30 4.74
C ASP A 142 11.45 18.14 5.64
N ASP A 143 11.05 17.61 6.81
CA ASP A 143 10.20 18.30 7.80
C ASP A 143 10.90 19.46 8.54
N SER A 144 11.99 20.00 8.02
CA SER A 144 12.61 21.23 8.54
C SER A 144 11.69 22.46 8.49
N THR A 145 10.55 22.38 7.78
CA THR A 145 9.49 23.39 7.76
C THR A 145 8.44 23.24 8.86
N CYS A 146 8.47 22.14 9.63
CA CYS A 146 7.63 22.02 10.83
C CYS A 146 8.34 22.70 12.02
N HIS A 147 8.08 24.01 12.20
CA HIS A 147 8.49 24.69 13.43
C HIS A 147 7.66 24.18 14.63
N THR A 148 8.00 23.01 15.17
CA THR A 148 7.64 22.72 16.56
C THR A 148 8.44 23.67 17.45
N SER A 149 7.73 24.44 18.27
CA SER A 149 8.21 25.60 19.01
C SER A 149 9.14 25.31 20.21
N ILE A 150 10.03 24.34 20.11
CA ILE A 150 11.02 24.04 21.15
C ILE A 150 12.38 23.83 20.49
N LYS A 151 13.21 24.89 20.49
CA LYS A 151 14.62 24.84 20.11
C LYS A 151 15.47 24.73 21.38
N ASP A 152 15.61 23.53 21.92
CA ASP A 152 16.63 23.24 22.94
C ASP A 152 17.74 22.38 22.30
N GLU A 153 18.80 23.06 21.86
CA GLU A 153 19.97 22.45 21.18
C GLU A 153 20.88 21.61 22.11
N ALA A 154 20.56 21.51 23.40
CA ALA A 154 21.37 20.79 24.38
C ALA A 154 21.00 19.30 24.56
N PHE A 155 19.90 18.81 23.98
CA PHE A 155 19.42 17.44 24.19
C PHE A 155 19.78 16.46 23.04
N VAL A 156 20.38 16.94 21.95
CA VAL A 156 20.50 16.17 20.70
C VAL A 156 21.78 15.33 20.61
N ASN A 157 22.79 15.57 21.45
CA ASN A 157 24.16 15.04 21.22
C ASN A 157 24.56 13.76 21.97
N SER A 158 23.66 13.03 22.63
CA SER A 158 24.08 11.81 23.35
C SER A 158 22.99 10.78 23.63
N VAL A 159 22.13 10.49 22.65
CA VAL A 159 21.30 9.29 22.73
C VAL A 159 21.42 8.51 21.43
N ASP A 160 22.34 7.54 21.41
CA ASP A 160 22.27 6.39 20.51
C ASP A 160 20.96 5.65 20.81
N ARG A 161 19.86 6.12 20.22
CA ARG A 161 18.59 5.41 20.21
C ARG A 161 18.80 4.20 19.32
N LYS A 162 19.31 3.09 19.87
CA LYS A 162 19.11 1.78 19.27
C LYS A 162 17.61 1.58 19.18
N PRO A 163 16.98 1.55 17.99
CA PRO A 163 15.59 1.17 17.89
C PRO A 163 15.54 -0.35 18.08
N LEU A 164 15.61 -0.81 19.32
CA LEU A 164 15.23 -2.17 19.65
C LEU A 164 13.70 -2.18 19.68
N VAL A 165 13.09 -2.26 18.49
CA VAL A 165 11.66 -2.53 18.32
C VAL A 165 11.41 -3.95 18.84
N LYS A 166 11.36 -4.10 20.17
CA LYS A 166 10.54 -5.14 20.77
C LYS A 166 9.13 -4.74 20.38
N HIS A 167 8.44 -5.52 19.56
CA HIS A 167 7.01 -5.30 19.34
C HIS A 167 6.38 -5.06 20.71
N VAL A 168 5.65 -3.96 20.86
CA VAL A 168 4.93 -3.63 22.10
C VAL A 168 3.76 -4.59 22.17
N LEU A 169 4.06 -5.84 22.51
CA LEU A 169 3.08 -6.87 22.72
C LEU A 169 2.55 -6.68 24.13
N THR A 170 1.24 -6.45 24.25
CA THR A 170 0.60 -6.30 25.56
C THR A 170 0.78 -7.58 26.38
N GLU A 171 0.71 -7.46 27.71
CA GLU A 171 0.80 -8.61 28.61
C GLU A 171 -0.26 -9.67 28.29
N GLU A 172 -1.48 -9.23 27.95
CA GLU A 172 -2.57 -10.12 27.53
C GLU A 172 -2.25 -10.90 26.25
N MET A 173 -1.61 -10.26 25.26
CA MET A 173 -1.24 -10.95 24.02
C MET A 173 -0.07 -11.91 24.23
N GLN A 174 0.84 -11.60 25.16
CA GLN A 174 1.90 -12.53 25.58
C GLN A 174 1.30 -13.75 26.28
N LEU A 175 0.37 -13.53 27.22
CA LEU A 175 -0.34 -14.61 27.92
C LEU A 175 -1.19 -15.46 26.96
N TYR A 176 -1.81 -14.83 25.96
CA TYR A 176 -2.51 -15.55 24.90
C TYR A 176 -1.53 -16.41 24.10
N TYR A 177 -0.41 -15.85 23.66
CA TYR A 177 0.61 -16.57 22.91
C TYR A 177 1.14 -17.77 23.68
N THR A 178 1.53 -17.61 24.95
CA THR A 178 2.04 -18.71 25.77
C THR A 178 1.00 -19.83 25.92
N LYS A 179 -0.24 -19.49 26.30
CA LYS A 179 -1.34 -20.46 26.44
C LYS A 179 -1.62 -21.22 25.15
N VAL A 180 -1.61 -20.54 24.00
CA VAL A 180 -1.82 -21.19 22.70
C VAL A 180 -0.66 -22.11 22.34
N THR A 181 0.59 -21.66 22.52
CA THR A 181 1.76 -22.50 22.22
C THR A 181 1.86 -23.74 23.13
N GLU A 182 1.51 -23.59 24.42
CA GLU A 182 1.42 -24.70 25.36
C GLU A 182 0.30 -25.67 24.98
N ALA A 183 -0.88 -25.16 24.61
CA ALA A 183 -2.01 -25.98 24.17
C ALA A 183 -1.71 -26.74 22.87
N VAL A 184 -0.90 -26.19 21.95
CA VAL A 184 -0.48 -26.89 20.73
C VAL A 184 0.50 -28.03 21.02
N LYS A 185 1.29 -27.91 22.09
CA LYS A 185 2.25 -28.93 22.55
C LYS A 185 1.64 -29.98 23.48
N SER A 186 0.53 -29.67 24.15
CA SER A 186 -0.12 -30.61 25.08
C SER A 186 -0.84 -31.73 24.33
N ASP A 187 -1.02 -32.89 24.97
CA ASP A 187 -1.78 -34.01 24.40
C ASP A 187 -3.30 -33.88 24.61
N ASP A 188 -3.74 -32.81 25.27
CA ASP A 188 -5.14 -32.56 25.58
C ASP A 188 -5.91 -32.08 24.35
N PHE A 189 -6.65 -32.99 23.71
CA PHE A 189 -7.43 -32.71 22.50
C PHE A 189 -8.44 -31.56 22.65
N GLU A 190 -9.03 -31.38 23.83
CA GLU A 190 -10.01 -30.31 24.07
C GLU A 190 -9.35 -28.92 24.10
N LEU A 191 -8.19 -28.80 24.75
CA LEU A 191 -7.41 -27.57 24.80
C LEU A 191 -6.83 -27.23 23.43
N GLN A 192 -6.29 -28.22 22.71
CA GLN A 192 -5.85 -28.07 21.33
C GLN A 192 -6.98 -27.55 20.42
N ARG A 193 -8.17 -28.15 20.50
CA ARG A 193 -9.31 -27.73 19.68
C ARG A 193 -9.75 -26.30 19.99
N ALA A 194 -9.76 -25.92 21.26
CA ALA A 194 -10.08 -24.55 21.66
C ALA A 194 -9.05 -23.55 21.11
N ALA A 195 -7.76 -23.86 21.21
CA ALA A 195 -6.68 -23.05 20.67
C ALA A 195 -6.78 -22.90 19.13
N PHE A 196 -7.04 -23.99 18.41
CA PHE A 196 -7.21 -23.96 16.95
C PHE A 196 -8.46 -23.18 16.51
N SER A 197 -9.56 -23.28 17.24
CA SER A 197 -10.77 -22.50 16.97
C SER A 197 -10.55 -21.01 17.20
N SER A 198 -9.76 -20.65 18.21
CA SER A 198 -9.37 -19.27 18.52
C SER A 198 -8.46 -18.71 17.41
N LEU A 199 -7.38 -19.41 17.07
CA LEU A 199 -6.46 -19.01 15.98
C LEU A 199 -7.17 -18.79 14.63
N ALA A 200 -8.20 -19.57 14.32
CA ALA A 200 -8.92 -19.50 13.05
C ALA A 200 -9.92 -18.33 12.97
N ARG A 201 -10.40 -17.79 14.10
CA ARG A 201 -11.50 -16.82 14.14
C ARG A 201 -11.08 -15.45 14.65
N ASP A 202 -10.05 -15.38 15.49
CA ASP A 202 -9.74 -14.16 16.21
C ASP A 202 -9.08 -13.10 15.30
N PRO A 203 -9.58 -11.85 15.31
CA PRO A 203 -9.07 -10.77 14.46
C PRO A 203 -7.83 -10.06 15.02
N GLY A 204 -7.56 -10.16 16.32
CA GLY A 204 -6.48 -9.43 17.00
C GLY A 204 -5.08 -10.09 16.91
N ILE A 205 -4.92 -11.14 16.10
CA ILE A 205 -3.70 -11.97 16.08
C ILE A 205 -2.61 -11.40 15.16
N HIS A 206 -2.89 -10.36 14.37
CA HIS A 206 -1.95 -9.82 13.37
C HIS A 206 -0.55 -9.54 13.94
N GLN A 207 -0.47 -8.89 15.11
CA GLN A 207 0.81 -8.57 15.75
C GLN A 207 1.57 -9.81 16.28
N LEU A 208 0.86 -10.91 16.53
CA LEU A 208 1.41 -12.19 16.99
C LEU A 208 1.86 -13.11 15.85
N LEU A 209 1.47 -12.81 14.61
CA LEU A 209 1.71 -13.66 13.45
C LEU A 209 3.21 -13.94 13.16
N PRO A 210 4.13 -12.95 13.28
CA PRO A 210 5.57 -13.21 13.16
C PRO A 210 6.08 -14.17 14.24
N TYR A 211 5.52 -14.09 15.46
CA TYR A 211 5.90 -14.97 16.57
C TYR A 211 5.39 -16.38 16.37
N PHE A 212 4.13 -16.56 15.95
CA PHE A 212 3.57 -17.87 15.64
C PHE A 212 4.29 -18.54 14.45
N SER A 213 4.61 -17.80 13.39
CA SER A 213 5.34 -18.37 12.25
C SER A 213 6.76 -18.80 12.64
N ARG A 214 7.44 -18.01 13.47
CA ARG A 214 8.74 -18.37 14.03
C ARG A 214 8.66 -19.61 14.93
N PHE A 215 7.69 -19.65 15.82
CA PHE A 215 7.42 -20.80 16.69
C PHE A 215 7.22 -22.08 15.87
N ILE A 216 6.32 -22.04 14.87
CA ILE A 216 6.07 -23.20 14.00
C ILE A 216 7.35 -23.64 13.29
N TYR A 217 8.11 -22.70 12.73
CA TYR A 217 9.36 -23.02 12.02
C TYR A 217 10.40 -23.64 12.95
N GLU A 218 10.59 -23.09 14.15
CA GLU A 218 11.53 -23.61 15.13
C GLU A 218 11.10 -24.98 15.63
N GLU A 219 9.83 -25.19 15.97
CA GLU A 219 9.35 -26.49 16.45
C GLU A 219 9.47 -27.56 15.36
N VAL A 220 9.01 -27.30 14.12
CA VAL A 220 9.17 -28.26 13.01
C VAL A 220 10.64 -28.64 12.80
N LYS A 221 11.57 -27.69 12.95
CA LYS A 221 13.00 -27.96 12.80
C LYS A 221 13.56 -28.86 13.91
N HIS A 222 13.09 -28.71 15.15
CA HIS A 222 13.62 -29.44 16.31
C HIS A 222 12.88 -30.75 16.60
N SER A 223 11.60 -30.88 16.23
CA SER A 223 10.75 -32.06 16.52
C SER A 223 10.46 -32.93 15.29
N ASN A 224 11.47 -33.18 14.45
CA ASN A 224 11.36 -34.06 13.27
C ASN A 224 11.06 -35.54 13.58
N HIS A 225 10.94 -35.92 14.86
CA HIS A 225 10.72 -37.29 15.31
C HIS A 225 9.34 -37.52 15.93
N ASP A 226 8.60 -36.44 16.27
CA ASP A 226 7.31 -36.51 16.95
C ASP A 226 6.14 -36.26 15.98
N LEU A 227 5.53 -37.33 15.47
CA LEU A 227 4.48 -37.25 14.46
C LEU A 227 3.23 -36.50 14.97
N SER A 228 2.85 -36.68 16.24
CA SER A 228 1.69 -36.03 16.86
C SER A 228 1.82 -34.51 16.91
N LEU A 229 3.01 -34.02 17.29
CA LEU A 229 3.33 -32.60 17.37
C LEU A 229 3.42 -31.98 15.96
N LEU A 230 4.02 -32.67 14.98
CA LEU A 230 4.04 -32.19 13.60
C LEU A 230 2.61 -32.05 13.03
N PHE A 231 1.71 -32.99 13.35
CA PHE A 231 0.30 -32.86 12.97
C PHE A 231 -0.39 -31.67 13.65
N SER A 232 -0.14 -31.42 14.94
CA SER A 232 -0.72 -30.27 15.65
C SER A 232 -0.21 -28.93 15.08
N LEU A 233 1.08 -28.85 14.73
CA LEU A 233 1.68 -27.69 14.07
C LEU A 233 1.11 -27.44 12.67
N MET A 234 0.97 -28.48 11.84
CA MET A 234 0.35 -28.32 10.51
C MET A 234 -1.13 -27.91 10.63
N ARG A 235 -1.85 -28.38 11.65
CA ARG A 235 -3.23 -27.91 11.94
C ARG A 235 -3.23 -26.44 12.36
N ALA A 236 -2.26 -26.00 13.17
CA ALA A 236 -2.08 -24.59 13.52
C ALA A 236 -1.83 -23.73 12.26
N CYS A 237 -0.96 -24.17 11.35
CA CYS A 237 -0.75 -23.52 10.06
C CYS A 237 -2.05 -23.36 9.28
N ARG A 238 -2.86 -24.43 9.20
CA ARG A 238 -4.15 -24.37 8.52
C ARG A 238 -5.10 -23.36 9.16
N CYS A 239 -5.17 -23.30 10.49
CA CYS A 239 -6.04 -22.36 11.20
C CYS A 239 -5.63 -20.91 10.91
N LEU A 240 -4.33 -20.60 10.95
CA LEU A 240 -3.82 -19.28 10.57
C LEU A 240 -4.14 -18.95 9.12
N LEU A 241 -4.01 -19.93 8.22
CA LEU A 241 -4.33 -19.76 6.81
C LEU A 241 -5.83 -19.51 6.58
N VAL A 242 -6.74 -20.20 7.27
CA VAL A 242 -8.20 -20.07 7.09
C VAL A 242 -8.75 -18.74 7.62
N ASN A 243 -8.04 -18.08 8.53
CA ASN A 243 -8.51 -16.85 9.17
C ASN A 243 -8.63 -15.70 8.16
N GLN A 244 -9.86 -15.28 7.86
CA GLN A 244 -10.18 -14.20 6.91
C GLN A 244 -9.77 -12.81 7.43
N ASN A 245 -9.59 -12.67 8.74
CA ASN A 245 -9.24 -11.40 9.37
C ASN A 245 -7.73 -11.11 9.28
N LEU A 246 -6.93 -12.06 8.79
CA LEU A 246 -5.50 -11.86 8.57
C LEU A 246 -5.26 -11.37 7.14
N HIS A 247 -4.96 -10.08 7.01
CA HIS A 247 -4.53 -9.50 5.74
C HIS A 247 -3.07 -9.88 5.48
N VAL A 248 -2.88 -10.86 4.60
CA VAL A 248 -1.57 -11.42 4.26
C VAL A 248 -0.78 -10.54 3.29
N GLU A 249 -1.41 -9.52 2.72
CA GLU A 249 -0.88 -8.65 1.65
C GLU A 249 0.29 -7.73 2.05
N LEU A 250 0.64 -7.66 3.33
CA LEU A 250 1.40 -6.54 3.88
C LEU A 250 2.93 -6.62 3.74
N TYR A 251 3.53 -7.49 2.92
CA TYR A 251 4.98 -7.73 3.10
C TYR A 251 5.90 -7.94 1.87
N VAL A 252 5.48 -7.86 0.60
CA VAL A 252 6.40 -8.23 -0.51
C VAL A 252 6.33 -7.35 -1.76
N SER A 253 6.64 -6.07 -1.67
CA SER A 253 6.80 -5.24 -2.88
C SER A 253 8.11 -4.44 -2.98
N SER A 254 9.12 -4.68 -2.14
CA SER A 254 10.39 -3.95 -2.27
C SER A 254 11.66 -4.81 -2.14
N GLU A 255 11.71 -5.96 -2.80
CA GLU A 255 13.01 -6.64 -3.02
C GLU A 255 13.87 -5.96 -4.12
N GLY A 256 13.41 -4.86 -4.74
CA GLY A 256 14.13 -4.21 -5.84
C GLY A 256 14.94 -2.94 -5.52
N TYR A 257 14.73 -2.30 -4.36
CA TYR A 257 15.22 -0.92 -4.13
C TYR A 257 15.70 -0.64 -2.70
N TRP A 258 16.25 -1.64 -1.99
CA TRP A 258 16.99 -1.34 -0.76
C TRP A 258 18.49 -1.21 -1.08
N PRO A 259 19.10 -0.01 -0.98
CA PRO A 259 20.52 0.16 -1.23
C PRO A 259 21.33 -0.70 -0.26
N SER A 260 22.33 -1.42 -0.79
CA SER A 260 23.15 -2.42 -0.08
C SER A 260 23.90 -1.88 1.16
N SER A 261 23.92 -0.57 1.39
CA SER A 261 24.53 0.09 2.54
C SER A 261 23.70 0.00 3.83
N LEU A 262 22.40 -0.32 3.78
CA LEU A 262 21.53 -0.49 4.95
C LEU A 262 21.26 -1.96 5.31
N LEU A 263 22.03 -2.89 4.76
CA LEU A 263 21.84 -4.34 4.94
C LEU A 263 22.26 -4.88 6.32
N LEU A 264 22.81 -4.03 7.19
CA LEU A 264 23.34 -4.45 8.50
C LEU A 264 22.53 -3.99 9.74
N ALA A 265 21.42 -3.25 9.56
CA ALA A 265 20.70 -2.68 10.72
C ALA A 265 19.20 -3.01 10.81
N HIS A 266 18.59 -3.64 9.79
CA HIS A 266 17.16 -3.95 9.81
C HIS A 266 16.95 -5.47 9.70
N PRO A 267 16.49 -6.16 10.76
CA PRO A 267 15.99 -7.52 10.59
C PRO A 267 14.82 -7.45 9.61
N LEU A 268 14.94 -8.22 8.54
CA LEU A 268 14.12 -8.13 7.36
C LEU A 268 12.61 -8.07 7.70
N PRO A 269 11.80 -7.33 6.91
CA PRO A 269 10.36 -7.47 6.91
C PRO A 269 10.03 -8.91 6.50
N SER A 270 9.96 -9.79 7.50
CA SER A 270 9.86 -11.24 7.33
C SER A 270 8.40 -11.54 7.08
N ASN A 271 8.04 -11.59 5.80
CA ASN A 271 6.76 -12.14 5.41
C ASN A 271 6.60 -13.52 6.06
N TRP A 272 5.65 -13.66 6.98
CA TRP A 272 5.42 -14.89 7.72
C TRP A 272 5.13 -16.07 6.79
N LEU A 273 4.57 -15.82 5.59
CA LEU A 273 4.43 -16.84 4.54
C LEU A 273 5.78 -17.39 4.07
N HIS A 274 6.78 -16.52 3.86
CA HIS A 274 8.12 -16.95 3.43
C HIS A 274 8.85 -17.77 4.49
N GLN A 275 8.51 -17.59 5.76
CA GLN A 275 9.03 -18.40 6.86
C GLN A 275 8.25 -19.72 7.05
N LEU A 276 6.95 -19.71 6.78
CA LEU A 276 6.06 -20.85 6.97
C LEU A 276 6.12 -21.85 5.80
N ILE A 277 6.30 -21.39 4.56
CA ILE A 277 6.43 -22.27 3.37
C ILE A 277 7.59 -23.28 3.54
N PRO A 278 8.82 -22.89 3.94
CA PRO A 278 9.90 -23.84 4.20
C PRO A 278 9.57 -24.87 5.28
N ALA A 279 8.86 -24.48 6.35
CA ALA A 279 8.45 -25.42 7.39
C ALA A 279 7.49 -26.49 6.85
N ILE A 280 6.47 -26.08 6.09
CA ILE A 280 5.53 -27.03 5.46
C ILE A 280 6.27 -27.91 4.43
N LEU A 281 7.12 -27.33 3.59
CA LEU A 281 7.90 -28.08 2.60
C LEU A 281 8.84 -29.10 3.25
N THR A 282 9.38 -28.80 4.44
CA THR A 282 10.19 -29.74 5.22
C THR A 282 9.35 -30.94 5.68
N CYS A 283 8.10 -30.72 6.10
CA CYS A 283 7.16 -31.81 6.43
C CYS A 283 6.78 -32.67 5.21
N VAL A 284 6.79 -32.11 3.99
CA VAL A 284 6.50 -32.86 2.75
C VAL A 284 7.71 -33.65 2.28
N LEU A 285 8.88 -33.00 2.21
CA LEU A 285 10.10 -33.50 1.58
C LEU A 285 11.12 -34.09 2.57
N GLY A 286 10.81 -34.08 3.87
CA GLY A 286 11.68 -34.58 4.93
C GLY A 286 12.12 -36.03 4.71
N LYS A 287 13.40 -36.32 4.95
CA LYS A 287 13.99 -37.66 4.76
C LYS A 287 13.57 -38.64 5.85
N GLN A 288 13.55 -38.19 7.10
CA GLN A 288 13.15 -38.97 8.27
C GLN A 288 12.21 -38.10 9.11
N LEU A 289 10.96 -38.53 9.24
CA LEU A 289 9.89 -37.83 9.98
C LEU A 289 9.44 -38.60 11.24
N CYS A 290 9.88 -39.86 11.36
CA CYS A 290 9.58 -40.75 12.48
C CYS A 290 10.80 -41.64 12.73
N GLU A 291 11.01 -42.05 13.97
CA GLU A 291 12.02 -43.06 14.32
C GLU A 291 11.55 -44.47 13.92
N ASN A 292 10.23 -44.72 13.96
CA ASN A 292 9.62 -45.99 13.58
C ASN A 292 9.05 -45.94 12.15
N PRO A 293 9.41 -46.90 11.28
CA PRO A 293 8.90 -46.96 9.91
C PRO A 293 7.44 -47.44 9.80
N ALA A 294 6.83 -47.88 10.91
CA ALA A 294 5.45 -48.36 10.97
C ALA A 294 4.41 -47.25 11.21
N ASP A 295 4.85 -46.04 11.55
CA ASP A 295 3.95 -44.91 11.80
C ASP A 295 3.47 -44.28 10.49
N ASP A 296 2.24 -43.75 10.50
CA ASP A 296 1.53 -43.16 9.34
C ASP A 296 2.09 -41.78 8.92
N HIS A 297 3.38 -41.71 8.61
CA HIS A 297 4.05 -40.50 8.09
C HIS A 297 3.49 -40.05 6.73
N TRP A 298 2.84 -40.94 5.98
CA TRP A 298 2.20 -40.65 4.70
C TRP A 298 1.02 -39.68 4.84
N ALA A 299 0.23 -39.83 5.89
CA ALA A 299 -0.91 -38.95 6.14
C ALA A 299 -0.46 -37.51 6.43
N LEU A 300 0.66 -37.32 7.13
CA LEU A 300 1.23 -36.01 7.41
C LEU A 300 1.71 -35.34 6.11
N ARG A 301 2.45 -36.08 5.27
CA ARG A 301 2.94 -35.56 3.98
C ARG A 301 1.79 -35.13 3.07
N LYS A 302 0.73 -35.94 2.99
CA LYS A 302 -0.47 -35.61 2.20
C LYS A 302 -1.16 -34.34 2.73
N TYR A 303 -1.28 -34.21 4.05
CA TYR A 303 -1.87 -33.03 4.67
C TYR A 303 -1.03 -31.77 4.45
N ALA A 304 0.29 -31.86 4.60
CA ALA A 304 1.21 -30.75 4.33
C ALA A 304 1.19 -30.33 2.85
N ALA A 305 1.13 -31.28 1.91
CA ALA A 305 0.99 -30.98 0.49
C ALA A 305 -0.32 -30.24 0.16
N GLN A 306 -1.45 -30.61 0.81
CA GLN A 306 -2.70 -29.89 0.70
C GLN A 306 -2.61 -28.44 1.22
N LEU A 307 -1.81 -28.18 2.26
CA LEU A 307 -1.59 -26.82 2.75
C LEU A 307 -0.79 -25.98 1.76
N VAL A 308 0.24 -26.57 1.12
CA VAL A 308 0.99 -25.87 0.06
C VAL A 308 0.09 -25.52 -1.12
N ALA A 309 -0.79 -26.44 -1.53
CA ALA A 309 -1.80 -26.18 -2.55
C ALA A 309 -2.71 -25.00 -2.18
N GLN A 310 -3.27 -25.00 -0.96
CA GLN A 310 -4.12 -23.91 -0.45
C GLN A 310 -3.41 -22.55 -0.37
N ILE A 311 -2.11 -22.54 -0.10
CA ILE A 311 -1.28 -21.32 -0.14
C ILE A 311 -1.16 -20.82 -1.58
N CYS A 312 -0.85 -21.71 -2.52
CA CYS A 312 -0.64 -21.35 -3.92
C CYS A 312 -1.93 -20.90 -4.62
N GLU A 313 -3.08 -21.50 -4.30
CA GLU A 313 -4.39 -21.09 -4.82
C GLU A 313 -4.79 -19.69 -4.34
N ARG A 314 -4.56 -19.39 -3.05
CA ARG A 314 -5.03 -18.13 -2.44
C ARG A 314 -4.07 -16.96 -2.62
N TYR A 315 -2.78 -17.23 -2.74
CA TYR A 315 -1.73 -16.20 -2.81
C TYR A 315 -0.97 -16.21 -4.14
N GLY A 316 -1.29 -17.10 -5.07
CA GLY A 316 -0.60 -17.23 -6.35
C GLY A 316 -0.75 -16.03 -7.28
N GLU A 317 -1.96 -15.45 -7.35
CA GLU A 317 -2.24 -14.28 -8.19
C GLU A 317 -1.61 -13.00 -7.61
N THR A 318 -1.66 -12.86 -6.28
CA THR A 318 -1.11 -11.70 -5.56
C THR A 318 0.43 -11.72 -5.54
N TYR A 319 1.04 -12.91 -5.51
CA TYR A 319 2.48 -13.08 -5.40
C TYR A 319 3.04 -14.01 -6.49
N ALA A 320 3.44 -13.41 -7.62
CA ALA A 320 3.99 -14.12 -8.77
C ALA A 320 5.19 -15.05 -8.44
N ASN A 321 5.96 -14.73 -7.39
CA ASN A 321 7.17 -15.47 -7.02
C ASN A 321 6.91 -16.73 -6.17
N ILE A 322 5.75 -16.87 -5.53
CA ILE A 322 5.49 -18.01 -4.61
C ILE A 322 5.42 -19.32 -5.40
N GLN A 323 4.62 -19.35 -6.47
CA GLN A 323 4.47 -20.53 -7.32
C GLN A 323 5.80 -20.93 -7.96
N ALA A 324 6.57 -19.96 -8.47
CA ALA A 324 7.89 -20.17 -9.06
C ALA A 324 8.92 -20.71 -8.05
N ARG A 325 8.89 -20.25 -6.80
CA ARG A 325 9.82 -20.71 -5.75
C ARG A 325 9.48 -22.13 -5.27
N VAL A 326 8.19 -22.40 -5.05
CA VAL A 326 7.72 -23.71 -4.60
C VAL A 326 8.00 -24.78 -5.66
N SER A 327 7.65 -24.51 -6.92
CA SER A 327 7.92 -25.41 -8.06
C SER A 327 9.41 -25.72 -8.22
N LYS A 328 10.30 -24.72 -8.17
CA LYS A 328 11.76 -24.93 -8.21
C LYS A 328 12.26 -25.80 -7.06
N THR A 329 11.70 -25.64 -5.87
CA THR A 329 12.10 -26.42 -4.68
C THR A 329 11.67 -27.88 -4.82
N TYR A 330 10.46 -28.14 -5.31
CA TYR A 330 9.99 -29.49 -5.61
C TYR A 330 10.79 -30.14 -6.74
N HIS A 331 11.03 -29.42 -7.84
CA HIS A 331 11.82 -29.94 -8.95
C HIS A 331 13.21 -30.35 -8.48
N LYS A 332 13.91 -29.49 -7.72
CA LYS A 332 15.22 -29.82 -7.15
C LYS A 332 15.19 -31.08 -6.28
N ALA A 333 14.16 -31.25 -5.45
CA ALA A 333 14.03 -32.42 -4.60
C ALA A 333 13.76 -33.72 -5.38
N ILE A 334 13.10 -33.65 -6.53
CA ILE A 334 12.84 -34.80 -7.42
C ILE A 334 14.08 -35.15 -8.25
N THR A 335 14.83 -34.15 -8.73
CA THR A 335 15.96 -34.33 -9.64
C THR A 335 17.27 -34.66 -8.94
N ASP A 336 17.44 -34.41 -7.63
CA ASP A 336 18.66 -34.69 -6.87
C ASP A 336 18.76 -36.18 -6.44
N PRO A 337 19.57 -37.05 -7.11
CA PRO A 337 19.64 -38.49 -6.83
C PRO A 337 20.35 -38.83 -5.50
N VAL A 338 21.24 -37.96 -5.03
CA VAL A 338 22.03 -38.17 -3.80
C VAL A 338 21.17 -38.05 -2.53
N SER A 339 19.98 -37.45 -2.64
CA SER A 339 19.07 -37.32 -1.51
C SER A 339 18.31 -38.62 -1.18
N LEU A 340 18.21 -39.54 -2.15
CA LEU A 340 17.39 -40.75 -2.12
C LEU A 340 18.18 -42.05 -1.86
N ASP A 341 19.49 -42.08 -2.17
CA ASP A 341 20.25 -43.35 -2.32
C ASP A 341 21.16 -43.80 -1.14
N ARG A 342 21.12 -43.17 0.04
CA ARG A 342 21.96 -43.62 1.19
C ARG A 342 21.16 -43.84 2.47
N GLY A 343 20.53 -45.01 2.56
CA GLY A 343 20.01 -45.58 3.81
C GLY A 343 18.83 -46.51 3.56
N ALA A 344 19.05 -47.81 3.66
CA ALA A 344 18.06 -48.85 3.40
C ALA A 344 16.83 -48.77 4.33
N SER A 345 15.71 -48.28 3.80
CA SER A 345 14.30 -48.63 4.03
C SER A 345 13.50 -48.03 2.85
N PRO A 346 12.27 -48.47 2.50
CA PRO A 346 11.68 -48.20 1.18
C PRO A 346 11.34 -46.71 1.01
N SER A 347 12.35 -45.95 0.58
CA SER A 347 12.32 -44.51 0.41
C SER A 347 11.50 -44.19 -0.82
N LEU A 348 10.28 -43.74 -0.56
CA LEU A 348 9.22 -43.39 -1.50
C LEU A 348 8.67 -44.59 -2.30
N SER A 349 7.56 -45.18 -1.82
CA SER A 349 6.81 -46.10 -2.67
C SER A 349 6.30 -45.34 -3.92
N PRO A 350 6.43 -45.92 -5.13
CA PRO A 350 6.01 -45.28 -6.37
C PRO A 350 4.56 -44.74 -6.38
N PRO A 351 3.55 -45.37 -5.72
CA PRO A 351 2.19 -44.83 -5.73
C PRO A 351 2.02 -43.57 -4.88
N ALA A 352 2.74 -43.42 -3.76
CA ALA A 352 2.56 -42.26 -2.89
C ALA A 352 3.30 -41.01 -3.41
N LEU A 353 4.39 -41.23 -4.15
CA LEU A 353 4.98 -40.19 -5.01
C LEU A 353 4.02 -39.78 -6.12
N GLN A 354 3.39 -40.73 -6.79
CA GLN A 354 2.38 -40.43 -7.80
C GLN A 354 1.21 -39.66 -7.21
N ASP A 355 0.72 -40.01 -6.01
CA ASP A 355 -0.37 -39.29 -5.33
C ASP A 355 0.02 -37.87 -4.89
N ILE A 356 1.26 -37.66 -4.46
CA ILE A 356 1.75 -36.32 -4.11
C ILE A 356 1.97 -35.51 -5.40
N VAL A 357 2.53 -36.11 -6.45
CA VAL A 357 2.72 -35.46 -7.75
C VAL A 357 1.38 -35.18 -8.43
N THR A 358 0.35 -36.03 -8.30
CA THR A 358 -1.00 -35.79 -8.84
C THR A 358 -1.73 -34.73 -8.03
N LEU A 359 -1.63 -34.72 -6.69
CA LEU A 359 -2.18 -33.63 -5.87
C LEU A 359 -1.52 -32.29 -6.18
N LEU A 360 -0.22 -32.29 -6.50
CA LEU A 360 0.49 -31.10 -6.95
C LEU A 360 0.14 -30.78 -8.42
N TYR A 361 -0.12 -31.76 -9.29
CA TYR A 361 -0.57 -31.51 -10.66
C TYR A 361 -1.99 -30.91 -10.68
N ASP A 362 -2.88 -31.40 -9.82
CA ASP A 362 -4.24 -30.89 -9.63
C ASP A 362 -4.24 -29.48 -9.00
N ALA A 363 -3.31 -29.19 -8.09
CA ALA A 363 -3.20 -27.88 -7.43
C ALA A 363 -2.41 -26.83 -8.23
N PHE A 364 -1.51 -27.24 -9.13
CA PHE A 364 -0.64 -26.33 -9.87
C PHE A 364 -0.98 -26.24 -11.38
N GLY A 365 -1.80 -27.14 -11.92
CA GLY A 365 -2.22 -27.13 -13.33
C GLY A 365 -1.07 -27.07 -14.34
N GLU A 366 -1.29 -26.41 -15.48
CA GLU A 366 -0.30 -26.27 -16.56
C GLU A 366 0.95 -25.44 -16.19
N SER A 367 0.94 -24.73 -15.05
CA SER A 367 2.07 -23.88 -14.61
C SER A 367 3.32 -24.69 -14.22
N LEU A 368 3.16 -25.98 -13.93
CA LEU A 368 4.26 -26.91 -13.64
C LEU A 368 4.78 -27.66 -14.88
N LEU A 369 4.06 -27.66 -16.00
CA LEU A 369 4.49 -28.35 -17.24
C LEU A 369 5.93 -28.01 -17.68
N PRO A 370 6.38 -26.73 -17.66
CA PRO A 370 7.75 -26.40 -18.06
C PRO A 370 8.83 -26.91 -17.07
N TYR A 371 8.45 -27.30 -15.85
CA TYR A 371 9.37 -27.79 -14.82
C TYR A 371 9.26 -29.30 -14.58
N ILE A 372 8.18 -29.97 -15.03
CA ILE A 372 8.01 -31.43 -14.93
C ILE A 372 8.60 -32.16 -16.15
N ARG A 373 8.68 -31.49 -17.31
CA ARG A 373 9.37 -32.00 -18.50
C ARG A 373 10.72 -31.30 -18.67
N PRO A 374 11.82 -31.80 -18.08
CA PRO A 374 13.12 -31.43 -18.60
C PRO A 374 13.24 -32.05 -20.00
N GLU A 375 13.57 -31.22 -21.00
CA GLU A 375 13.79 -31.57 -22.41
C GLU A 375 12.56 -31.55 -23.35
N GLN A 376 12.24 -30.36 -23.86
CA GLN A 376 12.40 -30.13 -25.30
C GLN A 376 13.21 -28.84 -25.50
N PRO A 377 14.33 -28.87 -26.24
CA PRO A 377 15.06 -27.66 -26.57
C PRO A 377 14.17 -26.75 -27.41
N THR A 378 14.02 -25.51 -26.96
CA THR A 378 13.47 -24.40 -27.74
C THR A 378 14.47 -24.00 -28.83
N SER A 379 14.59 -24.81 -29.88
CA SER A 379 15.15 -24.36 -31.15
C SER A 379 14.02 -24.03 -32.11
N MET A 380 13.74 -22.74 -32.25
CA MET A 380 12.89 -22.11 -33.28
C MET A 380 13.33 -22.41 -34.74
N LEU A 381 14.26 -23.34 -34.98
CA LEU A 381 14.85 -23.64 -36.28
C LEU A 381 14.27 -24.89 -36.96
N ASP A 382 13.52 -25.76 -36.26
CA ASP A 382 12.97 -27.00 -36.85
C ASP A 382 11.49 -26.88 -37.29
N LEU A 383 10.89 -25.69 -37.25
CA LEU A 383 9.54 -25.43 -37.78
C LEU A 383 9.52 -24.89 -39.22
N CYS A 384 10.70 -24.74 -39.86
CA CYS A 384 10.82 -24.18 -41.20
C CYS A 384 11.59 -25.06 -42.21
N LEU A 385 11.64 -26.39 -42.02
CA LEU A 385 12.04 -27.35 -43.05
C LEU A 385 11.08 -28.54 -43.14
#